data_AF-A0A7C2XPE5-F1
#
_entry.id   AF-A0A7C2XPE5-F1
#
_cell.length_a   1.000
_cell.length_b   1.000
_cell.length_c   1.000
_cell.angle_alpha   90.00
_cell.angle_beta   90.00
_cell.angle_gamma   90.00
#
_symmetry.space_group_name_H-M   'P 1'
#
loop_
_entity.id
_entity.type
_entity.pdbx_description
1 polymer ?
#
loop_
_entity_poly.entity_id
_entity_poly.type
_entity_poly.pdbx_seq_one_letter_code
_entity_poly.pdbx_strand_id
1 'polypeptide(L)' 'MYPGRTQEQKNEFAKAITKSAVEILKTKEQHVIVVFEDNPKENWFVAGNQL' A
#
# COMPACT_ATOMS: atom_id res chain seq x y z
N MET A 1 -2.30 5.09 3.29
CA MET A 1 -2.09 6.29 2.44
C MET A 1 -3.27 7.25 2.56
N TYR A 2 -3.14 8.48 2.08
CA TYR A 2 -4.29 9.39 1.98
C TYR A 2 -5.24 8.94 0.84
N PRO A 3 -6.57 9.11 1.00
CA PRO A 3 -7.53 8.77 -0.02
C PRO A 3 -7.32 9.59 -1.30
N GLY A 4 -7.95 9.15 -2.40
CA GLY A 4 -7.97 9.88 -3.67
C GLY A 4 -7.25 9.21 -4.84
N ARG A 5 -6.70 8.00 -4.65
CA ARG A 5 -6.16 7.20 -5.77
C ARG A 5 -7.29 6.38 -6.38
N THR A 6 -7.29 6.27 -7.70
CA THR A 6 -8.26 5.43 -8.42
C THR A 6 -7.98 3.96 -8.17
N GLN A 7 -8.97 3.10 -8.42
CA GLN A 7 -8.78 1.65 -8.31
C GLN A 7 -7.72 1.14 -9.31
N GLU A 8 -7.63 1.74 -10.50
CA GLU A 8 -6.62 1.41 -11.50
C GLU A 8 -5.20 1.67 -10.97
N GLN A 9 -4.95 2.84 -10.38
CA GLN A 9 -3.66 3.17 -9.77
C GLN A 9 -3.29 2.18 -8.65
N LYS A 10 -4.26 1.79 -7.81
CA LYS A 10 -4.04 0.77 -6.77
C LYS A 10 -3.69 -0.60 -7.37
N ASN A 11 -4.37 -0.99 -8.45
CA ASN A 11 -4.11 -2.26 -9.13
C ASN A 11 -2.71 -2.28 -9.75
N GLU A 12 -2.29 -1.20 -10.41
CA GLU A 12 -0.94 -1.09 -10.97
C GLU A 12 0.13 -1.13 -9.88
N PHE A 13 -0.08 -0.42 -8.78
CA PHE A 13 0.85 -0.41 -7.66
C PHE A 13 0.95 -1.78 -6.99
N ALA A 14 -0.16 -2.48 -6.77
CA ALA A 14 -0.16 -3.83 -6.21
C ALA A 14 0.67 -4.80 -7.07
N LYS A 15 0.53 -4.75 -8.41
CA LYS A 15 1.34 -5.56 -9.32
C LYS A 15 2.83 -5.26 -9.19
N ALA A 16 3.20 -3.97 -9.11
CA ALA A 16 4.58 -3.55 -8.98
C ALA A 16 5.20 -4.05 -7.66
N ILE A 17 4.49 -3.89 -6.53
CA ILE A 17 4.96 -4.36 -5.22
C ILE A 17 5.10 -5.88 -5.18
N THR A 18 4.12 -6.63 -5.70
CA THR A 18 4.20 -8.10 -5.75
C THR A 18 5.42 -8.56 -6.56
N LYS A 19 5.66 -7.94 -7.72
CA LYS A 19 6.85 -8.22 -8.54
C LYS A 19 8.14 -7.96 -7.76
N SER A 20 8.26 -6.79 -7.11
CA SER A 20 9.43 -6.46 -6.30
C SER A 20 9.63 -7.43 -5.13
N ALA A 21 8.56 -7.86 -4.46
CA ALA A 21 8.64 -8.83 -3.37
C ALA A 21 9.19 -10.18 -3.84
N VAL A 22 8.73 -10.68 -4.99
CA VAL A 22 9.25 -11.92 -5.60
C VAL A 22 10.72 -11.77 -5.97
N GLU A 23 11.09 -10.67 -6.62
CA GLU A 23 12.45 -10.43 -7.09
C GLU A 23 13.46 -10.28 -5.94
N ILE A 24 13.10 -9.52 -4.89
CA ILE A 24 14.01 -9.19 -3.78
C ILE A 24 14.00 -10.29 -2.72
N LEU A 25 12.81 -10.72 -2.30
CA LEU A 25 12.64 -11.64 -1.17
C LEU A 25 12.64 -13.11 -1.58
N LYS A 26 12.65 -13.39 -2.90
CA LYS A 26 12.64 -14.76 -3.46
C LYS A 26 11.46 -15.60 -2.97
N THR A 27 10.31 -14.97 -2.74
CA THR A 27 9.05 -15.63 -2.38
C THR A 27 8.20 -15.94 -3.62
N LYS A 28 7.13 -16.71 -3.45
CA LYS A 28 6.14 -16.96 -4.50
C LYS A 28 5.09 -15.84 -4.51
N GLU A 29 4.60 -15.48 -5.70
CA GLU A 29 3.60 -14.42 -5.88
C GLU A 29 2.37 -14.63 -4.98
N GLN A 30 1.86 -15.85 -4.88
CA GLN A 30 0.66 -16.16 -4.09
C GLN A 30 0.83 -15.97 -2.57
N HIS A 31 2.05 -15.80 -2.07
CA HIS A 31 2.29 -15.50 -0.66
C HIS A 31 2.28 -13.99 -0.38
N VAL A 32 2.25 -13.15 -1.42
CA VAL A 32 2.29 -11.69 -1.28
C VAL A 32 0.87 -11.15 -1.32
N ILE A 33 0.47 -10.52 -0.22
CA ILE A 33 -0.83 -9.85 -0.09
C ILE A 33 -0.56 -8.36 0.08
N VAL A 34 -1.08 -7.54 -0.83
CA VAL A 34 -0.98 -6.07 -0.77
C VAL A 34 -2.31 -5.51 -0.28
N VAL A 35 -2.30 -4.85 0.88
CA VAL A 35 -3.47 -4.19 1.47
C VAL A 35 -3.28 -2.68 1.40
N PHE A 36 -4.30 -1.97 0.91
CA PHE A 36 -4.32 -0.50 0.91
C PHE A 36 -5.18 -0.01 2.05
N GLU A 37 -4.57 0.70 3.00
CA GLU A 37 -5.29 1.41 4.06
C GLU A 37 -5.40 2.89 3.70
N ASP A 38 -6.59 3.34 3.30
CA ASP A 38 -6.82 4.75 2.96
C ASP A 38 -7.48 5.46 4.13
N ASN A 39 -6.71 6.28 4.84
CA ASN A 39 -7.19 7.03 5.99
C ASN A 39 -7.13 8.53 5.65
N PRO A 40 -8.24 9.28 5.78
CA PRO A 40 -8.24 10.74 5.66
C PRO A 40 -7.16 11.35 6.53
N LYS A 41 -6.48 12.40 6.06
CA LYS A 41 -5.33 13.00 6.75
C LYS A 41 -5.70 13.42 8.18
N GLU A 42 -6.95 13.82 8.36
CA GLU A 42 -7.51 14.28 9.62
C GLU A 42 -7.43 13.22 10.73
N ASN A 43 -7.37 11.93 10.36
CA ASN A 43 -7.31 10.79 11.28
C ASN A 43 -5.88 10.39 11.69
N TRP A 44 -4.85 11.08 11.19
CA TRP A 44 -3.46 10.70 11.43
C TRP A 44 -2.87 11.56 12.54
N PHE A 45 -2.42 10.91 13.62
CA PHE A 45 -1.78 11.58 14.74
C PHE A 45 -0.42 10.94 15.01
N VAL A 46 0.59 11.77 15.24
CA VAL A 46 1.92 11.34 15.70
C VAL A 46 2.26 12.09 16.97
N ALA A 47 2.59 11.33 18.03
CA ALA A 47 2.83 11.85 19.37
C ALA A 47 1.71 12.79 19.87
N GLY A 48 0.44 12.45 19.56
CA GLY A 48 -0.74 13.20 19.98
C GLY A 48 -1.05 14.45 19.14
N ASN A 49 -0.25 14.77 18.12
CA ASN A 49 -0.48 15.91 17.23
C ASN A 49 -0.94 15.44 15.86
N GLN A 50 -1.89 16.16 15.26
CA GLN A 50 -2.35 15.89 13.91
C GLN A 50 -1.17 16.10 12.92
N LEU A 51 -0.94 15.10 12.06
CA LEU A 51 0.07 15.16 10.99
C LEU A 51 -0.34 16.12 9.85
#